data_AF-A0A7S3I2A2-F1
#
_entry.id   AF-A0A7S3I2A2-F1
#
_cell.length_a   1.000
_cell.length_b   1.000
_cell.length_c   1.000
_cell.angle_alpha   90.00
_cell.angle_beta   90.00
_cell.angle_gamma   90.00
#
_symmetry.space_group_name_H-M   'P 1'
#
loop_
_entity.id
_entity.type
_entity.pdbx_description
1 polymer ?
#
loop_
_entity_poly.entity_id
_entity_poly.type
_entity_poly.pdbx_seq_one_letter_code
_entity_poly.pdbx_strand_id
1 'polypeptide(L)'
;TIVVLPPSFPFGGMENPLLTFASPTIIVGDKSQVYVATHEIAHSWTGNDVTCRDWENFWINEGFTVFSERKVSGKIHGKDFAQVEALLGNSTLWQDMNTYGLDNSYSSLHPILEGDSPDNAFSNVPYEKGFQLLYYMESLVGEELFQQFLRTYILKYSQQSITTIELRQTWEQFVHDHFEGIKINEILASVDWESWLYKPELAPEPLNFETSLSKEAVSLANEYIELGGKSSPADKDQYFKFDSNLKTIFHTTLLENQAQVTLDILSRVDADFSVSADPNPEVKQRWLPLGLSKKYDPAY
;
A
#
# COMPACT_ATOMS: atom_id res chain seq x y z
N THR A 1 13.28 0.17 -19.75
CA THR A 1 13.46 -1.28 -19.97
C THR A 1 13.34 -1.98 -18.64
N ILE A 2 12.80 -3.21 -18.58
CA ILE A 2 12.72 -4.00 -17.34
C ILE A 2 13.63 -5.22 -17.47
N VAL A 3 14.44 -5.49 -16.44
CA VAL A 3 15.21 -6.73 -16.31
C VAL A 3 14.69 -7.53 -15.13
N VAL A 4 14.36 -8.80 -15.39
CA VAL A 4 13.93 -9.74 -14.36
C VAL A 4 15.18 -10.40 -13.79
N LEU A 5 15.37 -10.24 -12.48
CA LEU A 5 16.55 -10.74 -11.77
C LEU A 5 16.36 -12.19 -11.28
N PRO A 6 17.43 -12.85 -10.79
CA PRO A 6 17.30 -14.13 -10.11
C PRO A 6 16.42 -14.05 -8.86
N PRO A 7 15.86 -15.18 -8.37
CA PRO A 7 14.99 -15.22 -7.19
C PRO A 7 15.61 -14.70 -5.87
N SER A 8 16.91 -14.46 -5.82
CA SER A 8 17.61 -13.88 -4.67
C SER A 8 17.54 -12.35 -4.61
N PHE A 9 16.90 -11.69 -5.58
CA PHE A 9 16.69 -10.25 -5.52
C PHE A 9 15.77 -9.90 -4.33
N PRO A 10 16.17 -9.00 -3.43
CA PRO A 10 15.50 -8.84 -2.13
C PRO A 10 14.24 -7.96 -2.16
N PHE A 11 13.94 -7.30 -3.28
CA PHE A 11 12.83 -6.35 -3.42
C PHE A 11 11.82 -6.80 -4.48
N GLY A 12 10.64 -6.19 -4.50
CA GLY A 12 9.66 -6.36 -5.59
C GLY A 12 10.20 -5.77 -6.91
N GLY A 13 10.72 -4.55 -6.84
CA GLY A 13 11.38 -3.84 -7.93
C GLY A 13 12.44 -2.86 -7.42
N MET A 14 13.15 -2.23 -8.34
CA MET A 14 14.05 -1.10 -8.08
C MET A 14 14.09 -0.21 -9.32
N GLU A 15 13.95 1.09 -9.10
CA GLU A 15 13.66 2.13 -10.08
C GLU A 15 14.89 2.61 -10.86
N ASN A 16 15.91 1.76 -11.03
CA ASN A 16 17.18 2.15 -11.64
C ASN A 16 16.94 2.85 -12.99
N PRO A 17 17.40 4.11 -13.18
CA PRO A 17 17.09 4.88 -14.37
C PRO A 17 17.43 4.13 -15.66
N LEU A 18 16.51 4.18 -16.63
CA LEU A 18 16.55 3.48 -17.92
C LEU A 18 16.35 1.95 -17.86
N LEU A 19 16.65 1.31 -16.73
CA LEU A 19 16.65 -0.15 -16.58
C LEU A 19 16.12 -0.60 -15.21
N THR A 20 14.80 -0.58 -15.03
CA THR A 20 14.11 -1.12 -13.85
C THR A 20 14.49 -2.57 -13.58
N PHE A 21 14.84 -2.88 -12.34
CA PHE A 21 15.03 -4.26 -11.88
C PHE A 21 13.72 -4.78 -11.30
N ALA A 22 13.41 -6.04 -11.55
CA ALA A 22 12.19 -6.67 -11.07
C ALA A 22 12.46 -8.07 -10.51
N SER A 23 11.77 -8.41 -9.42
CA SER A 23 11.74 -9.78 -8.90
C SER A 23 11.04 -10.71 -9.89
N PRO A 24 11.46 -11.98 -10.02
CA PRO A 24 10.73 -12.97 -10.81
C PRO A 24 9.36 -13.31 -10.21
N THR A 25 9.07 -12.92 -8.96
CA THR A 25 7.77 -13.15 -8.31
C THR A 25 6.62 -12.39 -8.96
N ILE A 26 6.90 -11.35 -9.75
CA ILE A 26 5.85 -10.63 -10.51
C ILE A 26 5.33 -11.44 -11.71
N ILE A 27 5.99 -12.54 -12.08
CA ILE A 27 5.62 -13.38 -13.23
C ILE A 27 4.69 -14.52 -12.76
N VAL A 28 3.41 -14.19 -12.66
CA VAL A 28 2.35 -15.13 -12.23
C VAL A 28 1.47 -15.64 -13.37
N GLY A 29 1.69 -15.16 -14.60
CA GLY A 29 1.01 -15.63 -15.81
C GLY A 29 -0.32 -14.92 -16.15
N ASP A 30 -0.90 -14.16 -15.22
CA ASP A 30 -2.18 -13.46 -15.41
C ASP A 30 -2.06 -11.91 -15.37
N LYS A 31 -0.84 -11.40 -15.19
CA LYS A 31 -0.50 -9.97 -15.04
C LYS A 31 -1.05 -9.29 -13.77
N SER A 32 -1.52 -10.04 -12.78
CA SER A 32 -2.03 -9.44 -11.52
C SER A 32 -0.96 -8.72 -10.69
N GLN A 33 0.32 -9.06 -10.88
CA GLN A 33 1.46 -8.48 -10.15
C GLN A 33 2.20 -7.38 -10.94
N VAL A 34 1.65 -6.90 -12.06
CA VAL A 34 2.31 -5.87 -12.88
C VAL A 34 2.19 -4.46 -12.30
N TYR A 35 1.46 -4.26 -11.20
CA TYR A 35 1.42 -2.97 -10.50
C TYR A 35 2.82 -2.52 -10.05
N VAL A 36 3.72 -3.47 -9.71
CA VAL A 36 5.14 -3.19 -9.45
C VAL A 36 5.75 -2.44 -10.63
N ALA A 37 5.50 -2.84 -11.88
CA ALA A 37 6.02 -2.10 -13.03
C ALA A 37 5.46 -0.66 -13.11
N THR A 38 4.21 -0.44 -12.70
CA THR A 38 3.61 0.91 -12.63
C THR A 38 4.30 1.76 -11.56
N HIS A 39 4.59 1.17 -10.40
CA HIS A 39 5.34 1.80 -9.30
C HIS A 39 6.73 2.26 -9.78
N GLU A 40 7.50 1.34 -10.37
CA GLU A 40 8.84 1.64 -10.88
C GLU A 40 8.84 2.68 -12.02
N ILE A 41 7.77 2.72 -12.83
CA ILE A 41 7.59 3.77 -13.84
C ILE A 41 7.33 5.12 -13.18
N ALA A 42 6.48 5.19 -12.15
CA ALA A 42 6.16 6.43 -11.45
C ALA A 42 7.40 7.06 -10.80
N HIS A 43 8.32 6.24 -10.29
CA HIS A 43 9.62 6.71 -9.80
C HIS A 43 10.45 7.48 -10.81
N SER A 44 10.19 7.35 -12.13
CA SER A 44 10.83 8.19 -13.15
C SER A 44 10.62 9.69 -12.92
N TRP A 45 9.57 10.08 -12.20
CA TRP A 45 9.33 11.45 -11.73
C TRP A 45 9.54 11.60 -10.23
N THR A 46 8.98 10.69 -9.42
CA THR A 46 8.95 10.80 -7.95
C THR A 46 10.01 9.87 -7.34
N GLY A 47 11.23 10.36 -7.26
CA GLY A 47 12.41 9.61 -6.82
C GLY A 47 13.60 9.91 -7.71
N ASN A 48 13.51 9.58 -9.00
CA ASN A 48 14.61 9.77 -9.95
C ASN A 48 14.79 11.22 -10.41
N ASP A 49 13.70 11.96 -10.66
CA ASP A 49 13.75 13.36 -11.11
C ASP A 49 13.65 14.34 -9.93
N VAL A 50 12.65 14.16 -9.07
CA VAL A 50 12.56 14.83 -7.77
C VAL A 50 12.91 13.83 -6.67
N THR A 51 14.01 14.06 -5.95
CA THR A 51 14.55 13.11 -4.99
C THR A 51 14.42 13.62 -3.56
N CYS A 52 14.16 12.75 -2.58
CA CYS A 52 14.36 13.10 -1.18
C CYS A 52 15.83 13.47 -0.91
N ARG A 53 16.07 14.54 -0.14
CA ARG A 53 17.43 14.99 0.17
C ARG A 53 18.19 14.03 1.09
N ASP A 54 17.47 13.38 1.99
CA ASP A 54 17.98 12.47 3.01
C ASP A 54 16.91 11.41 3.31
N TRP A 55 17.30 10.33 3.99
CA TRP A 55 16.44 9.17 4.23
C TRP A 55 15.29 9.42 5.20
N GLU A 56 15.37 10.46 6.03
CA GLU A 56 14.25 10.89 6.87
C GLU A 56 13.11 11.47 6.02
N ASN A 57 13.43 11.96 4.81
CA ASN A 57 12.48 12.45 3.81
C ASN A 57 12.11 11.39 2.77
N PHE A 58 12.42 10.10 2.99
CA PHE A 58 12.21 9.03 2.01
C PHE A 58 10.76 8.88 1.55
N TRP A 59 9.78 9.24 2.40
CA TRP A 59 8.37 9.27 2.04
C TRP A 59 8.04 10.17 0.84
N ILE A 60 8.86 11.18 0.54
CA ILE A 60 8.68 12.06 -0.63
C ILE A 60 8.86 11.26 -1.93
N ASN A 61 9.74 10.27 -1.93
CA ASN A 61 9.85 9.36 -3.06
C ASN A 61 8.64 8.41 -3.03
N GLU A 62 8.51 7.65 -1.94
CA GLU A 62 7.63 6.48 -1.94
C GLU A 62 6.14 6.82 -1.85
N GLY A 63 5.76 7.75 -0.99
CA GLY A 63 4.37 8.18 -0.85
C GLY A 63 3.82 8.75 -2.16
N PHE A 64 4.62 9.55 -2.87
CA PHE A 64 4.23 10.11 -4.18
C PHE A 64 4.18 9.04 -5.28
N THR A 65 5.09 8.07 -5.25
CA THR A 65 5.09 6.95 -6.19
C THR A 65 3.85 6.08 -5.99
N VAL A 66 3.55 5.66 -4.75
CA VAL A 66 2.35 4.88 -4.42
C VAL A 66 1.08 5.64 -4.76
N PHE A 67 1.04 6.96 -4.52
CA PHE A 67 -0.06 7.80 -4.96
C PHE A 67 -0.25 7.72 -6.47
N SER A 68 0.82 7.96 -7.24
CA SER A 68 0.76 7.93 -8.70
C SER A 68 0.39 6.55 -9.24
N GLU A 69 0.95 5.49 -8.66
CA GLU A 69 0.64 4.10 -8.96
C GLU A 69 -0.85 3.82 -8.81
N ARG A 70 -1.45 4.11 -7.65
CA ARG A 70 -2.87 3.87 -7.39
C ARG A 70 -3.78 4.73 -8.27
N LYS A 71 -3.37 5.95 -8.64
CA LYS A 71 -4.10 6.75 -9.64
C LYS A 71 -4.09 6.09 -11.02
N VAL A 72 -3.00 5.43 -11.41
CA VAL A 72 -2.92 4.66 -12.66
C VAL A 72 -3.75 3.38 -12.56
N SER A 73 -3.63 2.61 -11.47
CA SER A 73 -4.48 1.44 -11.21
C SER A 73 -5.97 1.78 -11.30
N GLY A 74 -6.38 2.90 -10.70
CA GLY A 74 -7.76 3.38 -10.75
C GLY A 74 -8.25 3.71 -12.16
N LYS A 75 -7.37 4.19 -13.05
CA LYS A 75 -7.69 4.45 -14.46
C LYS A 75 -7.79 3.18 -15.30
N ILE A 76 -7.00 2.16 -14.99
CA ILE A 76 -6.95 0.91 -15.76
C ILE A 76 -8.03 -0.07 -15.31
N HIS A 77 -8.21 -0.22 -14.00
CA HIS A 77 -9.03 -1.26 -13.38
C HIS A 77 -10.29 -0.73 -12.68
N GLY A 78 -10.39 0.59 -12.49
CA GLY A 78 -11.53 1.24 -11.84
C GLY A 78 -11.23 1.69 -10.41
N LYS A 79 -12.07 2.59 -9.90
CA LYS A 79 -11.88 3.24 -8.60
C LYS A 79 -11.85 2.25 -7.43
N ASP A 80 -12.75 1.27 -7.44
CA ASP A 80 -12.85 0.28 -6.36
C ASP A 80 -11.57 -0.57 -6.27
N PHE A 81 -10.93 -0.88 -7.40
CA PHE A 81 -9.66 -1.61 -7.42
C PHE A 81 -8.55 -0.82 -6.70
N ALA A 82 -8.38 0.46 -7.02
CA ALA A 82 -7.40 1.31 -6.36
C ALA A 82 -7.71 1.56 -4.87
N GLN A 83 -9.00 1.61 -4.49
CA GLN A 83 -9.38 1.68 -3.08
C GLN A 83 -9.05 0.37 -2.34
N VAL A 84 -9.26 -0.79 -2.97
CA VAL A 84 -8.85 -2.08 -2.41
C VAL A 84 -7.34 -2.17 -2.25
N GLU A 85 -6.53 -1.64 -3.18
CA GLU A 85 -5.08 -1.50 -3.01
C GLU A 85 -4.72 -0.65 -1.77
N ALA A 86 -5.39 0.49 -1.59
CA ALA A 86 -5.19 1.35 -0.42
C ALA A 86 -5.63 0.67 0.89
N LEU A 87 -6.67 -0.17 0.86
CA LEU A 87 -7.10 -0.95 2.02
C LEU A 87 -6.05 -1.98 2.43
N LEU A 88 -5.48 -2.72 1.47
CA LEU A 88 -4.39 -3.66 1.72
C LEU A 88 -3.15 -2.94 2.26
N GLY A 89 -2.80 -1.80 1.66
CA GLY A 89 -1.71 -0.94 2.11
C GLY A 89 -1.89 -0.48 3.57
N ASN A 90 -3.11 -0.11 3.95
CA ASN A 90 -3.41 0.28 5.33
C ASN A 90 -3.23 -0.87 6.34
N SER A 91 -3.53 -2.12 5.95
CA SER A 91 -3.27 -3.30 6.78
C SER A 91 -1.76 -3.53 6.97
N THR A 92 -0.97 -3.43 5.89
CA THR A 92 0.50 -3.58 5.97
C THR A 92 1.18 -2.45 6.75
N LEU A 93 0.69 -1.21 6.63
CA LEU A 93 1.12 -0.08 7.44
C LEU A 93 0.94 -0.37 8.94
N TRP A 94 -0.24 -0.84 9.32
CA TRP A 94 -0.54 -1.15 10.72
C TRP A 94 0.32 -2.29 11.26
N GLN A 95 0.59 -3.31 10.45
CA GLN A 95 1.48 -4.41 10.84
C GLN A 95 2.91 -3.92 11.13
N ASP A 96 3.47 -3.08 10.26
CA ASP A 96 4.85 -2.56 10.43
C ASP A 96 4.95 -1.61 11.61
N MET A 97 3.97 -0.70 11.79
CA MET A 97 3.93 0.20 12.94
C MET A 97 3.84 -0.57 14.28
N ASN A 98 3.06 -1.65 14.34
CA ASN A 98 3.02 -2.51 15.53
C ASN A 98 4.32 -3.29 15.74
N THR A 99 5.04 -3.62 14.67
CA THR A 99 6.33 -4.33 14.74
C THR A 99 7.41 -3.44 15.34
N TYR A 100 7.47 -2.15 14.95
CA TYR A 100 8.39 -1.18 15.55
C TYR A 100 7.97 -0.71 16.94
N GLY A 101 6.66 -0.64 17.20
CA GLY A 101 6.06 0.00 18.36
C GLY A 101 5.57 1.41 18.03
N LEU A 102 4.43 1.79 18.63
CA LEU A 102 3.80 3.11 18.44
C LEU A 102 4.47 4.23 19.25
N ASP A 103 5.57 3.93 19.94
CA ASP A 103 6.44 4.88 20.63
C ASP A 103 7.78 5.08 19.91
N ASN A 104 8.03 4.29 18.86
CA ASN A 104 9.25 4.35 18.05
C ASN A 104 9.09 5.34 16.88
N SER A 105 10.09 6.20 16.65
CA SER A 105 10.08 7.13 15.51
C SER A 105 10.04 6.43 14.15
N TYR A 106 10.42 5.16 14.03
CA TYR A 106 10.32 4.42 12.75
C TYR A 106 8.87 4.15 12.33
N SER A 107 7.90 4.37 13.23
CA SER A 107 6.46 4.39 12.94
C SER A 107 5.95 5.77 12.48
N SER A 108 6.80 6.80 12.39
CA SER A 108 6.44 8.12 11.87
C SER A 108 6.82 8.26 10.40
N LEU A 109 6.20 9.24 9.71
CA LEU A 109 6.46 9.47 8.28
C LEU A 109 7.83 10.10 8.02
N HIS A 110 8.32 10.86 9.00
CA HIS A 110 9.66 11.44 9.04
C HIS A 110 10.41 10.89 10.27
N PRO A 111 11.04 9.70 10.16
CA PRO A 111 11.72 9.08 11.28
C PRO A 111 12.95 9.89 11.73
N ILE A 112 13.40 9.65 12.96
CA ILE A 112 14.64 10.20 13.51
C ILE A 112 15.70 9.11 13.38
N LEU A 113 16.70 9.30 12.51
CA LEU A 113 17.72 8.26 12.27
C LEU A 113 18.95 8.40 13.16
N GLU A 114 19.34 9.61 13.56
CA GLU A 114 20.49 9.87 14.47
C GLU A 114 21.81 9.11 14.14
N GLY A 115 22.05 8.82 12.86
CA GLY A 115 23.23 8.08 12.40
C GLY A 115 23.09 6.55 12.42
N ASP A 116 21.90 6.03 12.72
CA ASP A 116 21.54 4.64 12.50
C ASP A 116 21.45 4.31 10.99
N SER A 117 21.46 3.01 10.68
CA SER A 117 21.29 2.53 9.31
C SER A 117 19.88 2.84 8.81
N PRO A 118 19.71 3.48 7.63
CA PRO A 118 18.40 3.66 7.00
C PRO A 118 17.63 2.35 6.81
N ASP A 119 18.35 1.24 6.60
CA ASP A 119 17.76 -0.10 6.49
C ASP A 119 16.96 -0.50 7.73
N ASN A 120 17.30 0.03 8.91
CA ASN A 120 16.58 -0.27 10.16
C ASN A 120 15.23 0.46 10.26
N ALA A 121 15.02 1.52 9.46
CA ALA A 121 13.75 2.24 9.36
C ALA A 121 12.94 1.82 8.12
N PHE A 122 13.48 0.93 7.28
CA PHE A 122 12.81 0.46 6.07
C PHE A 122 11.53 -0.32 6.42
N SER A 123 10.40 0.11 5.86
CA SER A 123 9.07 -0.46 6.11
C SER A 123 8.05 0.11 5.13
N ASN A 124 6.79 -0.30 5.25
CA ASN A 124 5.66 0.27 4.51
C ASN A 124 5.20 1.65 5.04
N VAL A 125 5.79 2.17 6.12
CA VAL A 125 5.42 3.48 6.69
C VAL A 125 5.59 4.64 5.69
N PRO A 126 6.77 4.87 5.08
CA PRO A 126 6.96 5.95 4.10
C PRO A 126 6.08 5.80 2.84
N TYR A 127 5.76 4.57 2.45
CA TYR A 127 4.90 4.24 1.32
C TYR A 127 3.44 4.62 1.62
N GLU A 128 2.88 4.01 2.66
CA GLU A 128 1.44 4.00 2.90
C GLU A 128 0.97 5.24 3.65
N LYS A 129 1.70 5.67 4.69
CA LYS A 129 1.36 6.90 5.41
C LYS A 129 1.64 8.13 4.55
N GLY A 130 2.63 8.06 3.66
CA GLY A 130 2.90 9.08 2.65
C GLY A 130 1.78 9.17 1.61
N PHE A 131 1.34 8.03 1.08
CA PHE A 131 0.15 7.95 0.22
C PHE A 131 -1.09 8.56 0.91
N GLN A 132 -1.34 8.20 2.17
CA GLN A 132 -2.50 8.67 2.93
C GLN A 132 -2.50 10.20 3.11
N LEU A 133 -1.35 10.80 3.39
CA LEU A 133 -1.20 12.26 3.45
C LEU A 133 -1.57 12.91 2.11
N LEU A 134 -1.04 12.39 1.00
CA LEU A 134 -1.32 12.92 -0.34
C LEU A 134 -2.78 12.72 -0.75
N TYR A 135 -3.37 11.56 -0.42
CA TYR A 135 -4.79 11.29 -0.63
C TYR A 135 -5.68 12.23 0.17
N TYR A 136 -5.31 12.52 1.42
CA TYR A 136 -5.98 13.51 2.24
C TYR A 136 -5.87 14.92 1.64
N MET A 137 -4.67 15.34 1.22
CA MET A 137 -4.46 16.63 0.54
C MET A 137 -5.28 16.74 -0.74
N GLU A 138 -5.37 15.68 -1.55
CA GLU A 138 -6.24 15.62 -2.73
C GLU A 138 -7.71 15.86 -2.34
N SER A 139 -8.18 15.28 -1.22
CA SER A 139 -9.56 15.44 -0.76
C SER A 139 -9.92 16.89 -0.39
N LEU A 140 -8.94 17.70 0.04
CA LEU A 140 -9.15 19.10 0.42
C LEU A 140 -9.35 20.03 -0.78
N VAL A 141 -8.68 19.73 -1.91
CA VAL A 141 -8.65 20.61 -3.09
C VAL A 141 -9.36 20.02 -4.31
N GLY A 142 -9.62 18.72 -4.32
CA GLY A 142 -10.16 17.97 -5.43
C GLY A 142 -9.09 17.48 -6.41
N GLU A 143 -9.39 16.38 -7.10
CA GLU A 143 -8.47 15.68 -8.00
C GLU A 143 -7.85 16.57 -9.09
N GLU A 144 -8.63 17.45 -9.72
CA GLU A 144 -8.13 18.28 -10.81
C GLU A 144 -7.05 19.25 -10.35
N LEU A 145 -7.29 19.96 -9.25
CA LEU A 145 -6.32 20.88 -8.66
C LEU A 145 -5.13 20.11 -8.07
N PHE A 146 -5.35 18.95 -7.47
CA PHE A 146 -4.23 18.16 -6.95
C PHE A 146 -3.32 17.64 -8.08
N GLN A 147 -3.87 17.23 -9.22
CA GLN A 147 -3.06 16.91 -10.40
C GLN A 147 -2.28 18.13 -10.92
N GLN A 148 -2.82 19.34 -10.81
CA GLN A 148 -2.08 20.56 -11.13
C GLN A 148 -0.95 20.81 -10.11
N PHE A 149 -1.21 20.61 -8.83
CA PHE A 149 -0.19 20.66 -7.77
C PHE A 149 0.96 19.69 -8.05
N LEU A 150 0.67 18.42 -8.35
CA LEU A 150 1.69 17.42 -8.67
C LEU A 150 2.57 17.84 -9.86
N ARG A 151 1.98 18.40 -10.93
CA ARG A 151 2.75 18.93 -12.07
C ARG A 151 3.62 20.11 -11.67
N THR A 152 3.08 21.05 -10.91
CA THR A 152 3.83 22.22 -10.42
C THR A 152 5.00 21.78 -9.54
N TYR A 153 4.76 20.85 -8.62
CA TYR A 153 5.76 20.24 -7.75
C TYR A 153 6.89 19.58 -8.54
N ILE A 154 6.57 18.68 -9.47
CA ILE A 154 7.56 17.97 -10.29
C ILE A 154 8.37 18.95 -11.14
N LEU A 155 7.71 19.89 -11.83
CA LEU A 155 8.40 20.87 -12.68
C LEU A 155 9.29 21.83 -11.89
N LYS A 156 8.87 22.22 -10.68
CA LYS A 156 9.64 23.14 -9.82
C LYS A 156 10.92 22.49 -9.30
N TYR A 157 10.87 21.20 -8.97
CA TYR A 157 11.98 20.47 -8.33
C TYR A 157 12.65 19.42 -9.23
N SER A 158 12.38 19.44 -10.54
CA SER A 158 13.07 18.57 -11.49
C SER A 158 14.59 18.69 -11.34
N GLN A 159 15.26 17.54 -11.30
CA GLN A 159 16.69 17.35 -11.07
C GLN A 159 17.21 17.94 -9.75
N GLN A 160 16.36 18.01 -8.73
CA GLN A 160 16.73 18.52 -7.41
C GLN A 160 16.38 17.52 -6.31
N SER A 161 17.10 17.65 -5.20
CA SER A 161 16.77 16.94 -3.97
C SER A 161 16.13 17.88 -2.96
N ILE A 162 15.03 17.48 -2.34
CA ILE A 162 14.20 18.33 -1.48
C ILE A 162 13.91 17.69 -0.13
N THR A 163 13.50 18.51 0.82
CA THR A 163 12.92 18.07 2.09
C THR A 163 11.42 18.32 2.13
N THR A 164 10.81 17.83 3.20
CA THR A 164 9.40 18.10 3.51
C THR A 164 9.13 19.60 3.70
N ILE A 165 10.14 20.40 4.06
CA ILE A 165 10.00 21.85 4.20
C ILE A 165 9.70 22.50 2.84
N GLU A 166 10.48 22.19 1.80
CA GLU A 166 10.25 22.69 0.45
C GLU A 166 8.90 22.24 -0.12
N LEU A 167 8.52 20.98 0.14
CA LEU A 167 7.23 20.44 -0.27
C LEU A 167 6.07 21.20 0.40
N ARG A 168 6.14 21.38 1.73
CA ARG A 168 5.13 22.13 2.50
C ARG A 168 4.98 23.56 2.01
N GLN A 169 6.09 24.27 1.81
CA GLN A 169 6.07 25.64 1.28
C GLN A 169 5.42 25.70 -0.12
N THR A 170 5.66 24.68 -0.95
CA THR A 170 5.04 24.59 -2.28
C THR A 170 3.54 24.33 -2.20
N TRP A 171 3.09 23.49 -1.26
CA TRP A 171 1.68 23.29 -0.99
C TRP A 171 1.00 24.58 -0.49
N GLU A 172 1.60 25.25 0.49
CA GLU A 172 1.08 26.50 1.05
C GLU A 172 0.93 27.57 -0.04
N GLN A 173 1.96 27.75 -0.87
CA GLN A 173 1.90 28.67 -2.01
C GLN A 173 0.82 28.26 -3.02
N PHE A 174 0.72 26.97 -3.37
CA PHE A 174 -0.28 26.48 -4.30
C PHE A 174 -1.71 26.78 -3.82
N VAL A 175 -1.98 26.61 -2.52
CA VAL A 175 -3.27 26.93 -1.92
C VAL A 175 -3.56 28.43 -1.97
N HIS A 176 -2.56 29.27 -1.69
CA HIS A 176 -2.69 30.73 -1.84
C HIS A 176 -2.97 31.18 -3.27
N ASP A 177 -2.44 30.46 -4.27
CA ASP A 177 -2.59 30.82 -5.69
C ASP A 177 -3.97 30.41 -6.27
N HIS A 178 -4.66 29.43 -5.67
CA HIS A 178 -5.89 28.83 -6.23
C HIS A 178 -7.15 29.03 -5.40
N PHE A 179 -7.01 29.47 -4.14
CA PHE A 179 -8.13 29.73 -3.24
C PHE A 179 -8.08 31.16 -2.70
N GLU A 180 -9.21 31.64 -2.20
CA GLU A 180 -9.32 32.99 -1.66
C GLU A 180 -10.04 32.99 -0.31
N GLY A 181 -9.79 34.04 0.48
CA GLY A 181 -10.51 34.31 1.72
C GLY A 181 -10.37 33.19 2.76
N ILE A 182 -11.48 32.84 3.41
CA ILE A 182 -11.49 31.88 4.53
C ILE A 182 -11.04 30.48 4.13
N LYS A 183 -11.23 30.10 2.86
CA LYS A 183 -10.93 28.76 2.36
C LYS A 183 -9.44 28.43 2.36
N ILE A 184 -8.57 29.43 2.18
CA ILE A 184 -7.11 29.26 2.34
C ILE A 184 -6.82 28.77 3.76
N ASN A 185 -7.33 29.48 4.76
CA ASN A 185 -7.07 29.17 6.16
C ASN A 185 -7.63 27.80 6.55
N GLU A 186 -8.81 27.44 6.03
CA GLU A 186 -9.42 26.11 6.23
C GLU A 186 -8.51 25.00 5.69
N ILE A 187 -8.09 25.08 4.43
CA ILE A 187 -7.25 24.05 3.79
C ILE A 187 -5.89 23.93 4.49
N LEU A 188 -5.24 25.06 4.78
CA LEU A 188 -3.91 25.06 5.41
C LEU A 188 -3.97 24.56 6.86
N ALA A 189 -5.03 24.88 7.60
CA ALA A 189 -5.22 24.38 8.97
C ALA A 189 -5.60 22.89 9.02
N SER A 190 -6.22 22.35 7.96
CA SER A 190 -6.57 20.93 7.86
C SER A 190 -5.35 20.00 7.80
N VAL A 191 -4.23 20.45 7.23
CA VAL A 191 -3.01 19.64 7.17
C VAL A 191 -2.15 19.88 8.42
N ASP A 192 -2.40 19.11 9.48
CA ASP A 192 -1.54 19.09 10.67
C ASP A 192 -0.22 18.37 10.38
N TRP A 193 0.73 19.11 9.79
CA TRP A 193 2.05 18.60 9.43
C TRP A 193 2.79 17.96 10.60
N GLU A 194 2.62 18.45 11.83
CA GLU A 194 3.31 17.89 12.98
C GLU A 194 2.81 16.48 13.27
N SER A 195 1.49 16.30 13.29
CA SER A 195 0.87 14.99 13.52
C SER A 195 1.12 14.02 12.37
N TRP A 196 1.07 14.48 11.12
CA TRP A 196 1.34 13.62 9.97
C TRP A 196 2.80 13.15 9.90
N LEU A 197 3.76 14.04 10.16
CA LEU A 197 5.17 13.77 9.95
C LEU A 197 5.82 13.05 11.12
N TYR A 198 5.60 13.55 12.35
CA TYR A 198 6.46 13.17 13.48
C TYR A 198 5.78 12.28 14.50
N LYS A 199 4.44 12.21 14.51
CA LYS A 199 3.75 11.32 15.45
C LYS A 199 3.73 9.86 14.95
N PRO A 200 4.10 8.89 15.80
CA PRO A 200 4.04 7.46 15.51
C PRO A 200 2.62 6.86 15.61
N GLU A 201 1.58 7.68 15.44
CA GLU A 201 0.17 7.29 15.49
C GLU A 201 -0.37 7.07 14.07
N LEU A 202 -1.58 6.52 13.96
CA LEU A 202 -2.31 6.48 12.69
C LEU A 202 -2.49 7.89 12.11
N ALA A 203 -2.86 7.96 10.83
CA ALA A 203 -3.28 9.20 10.21
C ALA A 203 -4.25 9.97 11.14
N PRO A 204 -4.03 11.27 11.38
CA PRO A 204 -4.86 12.06 12.28
C PRO A 204 -6.32 12.13 11.80
N GLU A 205 -6.56 11.86 10.52
CA GLU A 205 -7.88 11.80 9.89
C GLU A 205 -8.22 10.36 9.50
N PRO A 206 -9.41 9.85 9.87
CA PRO A 206 -9.80 8.49 9.53
C PRO A 206 -10.08 8.36 8.04
N LEU A 207 -9.20 7.65 7.33
CA LEU A 207 -9.38 7.31 5.93
C LEU A 207 -10.03 5.92 5.84
N ASN A 208 -11.18 5.84 5.18
CA ASN A 208 -11.86 4.58 4.92
C ASN A 208 -11.69 4.16 3.46
N PHE A 209 -11.01 3.03 3.26
CA PHE A 209 -10.74 2.43 1.95
C PHE A 209 -11.61 1.18 1.67
N GLU A 210 -12.55 0.85 2.56
CA GLU A 210 -13.48 -0.26 2.34
C GLU A 210 -14.40 0.00 1.14
N THR A 211 -14.54 -1.02 0.30
CA THR A 211 -15.49 -1.08 -0.81
C THR A 211 -16.51 -2.20 -0.58
N SER A 212 -17.63 -2.19 -1.30
CA SER A 212 -18.58 -3.31 -1.26
C SER A 212 -17.91 -4.64 -1.61
N LEU A 213 -17.01 -4.64 -2.61
CA LEU A 213 -16.27 -5.84 -3.01
C LEU A 213 -15.31 -6.34 -1.92
N SER A 214 -14.62 -5.44 -1.21
CA SER A 214 -13.78 -5.84 -0.08
C SER A 214 -14.60 -6.49 1.03
N LYS A 215 -15.81 -5.98 1.29
CA LYS A 215 -16.73 -6.53 2.30
C LYS A 215 -17.25 -7.90 1.92
N GLU A 216 -17.49 -8.14 0.63
CA GLU A 216 -17.84 -9.46 0.11
C GLU A 216 -16.71 -10.47 0.36
N ALA A 217 -15.46 -10.11 0.09
CA ALA A 217 -14.30 -10.97 0.36
C ALA A 217 -14.14 -11.29 1.86
N VAL A 218 -14.29 -10.29 2.73
CA VAL A 218 -14.29 -10.47 4.20
C VAL A 218 -15.45 -11.36 4.66
N SER A 219 -16.65 -11.11 4.14
CA SER A 219 -17.85 -11.87 4.49
C SER A 219 -17.69 -13.35 4.14
N LEU A 220 -17.19 -13.64 2.94
CA LEU A 220 -16.98 -15.02 2.49
C LEU A 220 -15.97 -15.75 3.37
N ALA A 221 -14.87 -15.08 3.78
CA ALA A 221 -13.89 -15.66 4.71
C ALA A 221 -14.50 -15.95 6.09
N ASN A 222 -15.28 -15.01 6.62
CA ASN A 222 -15.96 -15.19 7.90
C ASN A 222 -17.00 -16.32 7.85
N GLU A 223 -17.72 -16.51 6.74
CA GLU A 223 -18.68 -17.61 6.62
C GLU A 223 -17.98 -18.99 6.68
N TYR A 224 -16.78 -19.13 6.08
CA TYR A 224 -15.97 -20.34 6.28
C TYR A 224 -15.61 -20.58 7.74
N ILE A 225 -15.28 -19.52 8.49
CA ILE A 225 -14.99 -19.60 9.93
C ILE A 225 -16.24 -20.04 10.71
N GLU A 226 -17.40 -19.43 10.43
CA GLU A 226 -18.67 -19.74 11.08
C GLU A 226 -19.14 -21.18 10.83
N LEU A 227 -18.97 -21.68 9.59
CA LEU A 227 -19.30 -23.06 9.22
C LEU A 227 -18.32 -24.09 9.79
N GLY A 228 -17.15 -23.65 10.29
CA GLY A 228 -16.15 -24.51 10.92
C GLY A 228 -15.61 -25.61 9.99
N GLY A 229 -15.61 -25.37 8.67
CA GLY A 229 -15.15 -26.34 7.65
C GLY A 229 -16.10 -27.51 7.37
N LYS A 230 -17.26 -27.58 8.03
CA LYS A 230 -18.22 -28.68 7.88
C LYS A 230 -18.95 -28.68 6.53
N SER A 231 -19.13 -27.50 5.96
CA SER A 231 -19.71 -27.26 4.64
C SER A 231 -19.06 -26.03 4.00
N SER A 232 -19.28 -25.84 2.70
CA SER A 232 -18.90 -24.61 2.00
C SER A 232 -20.00 -23.55 2.11
N PRO A 233 -19.65 -22.25 2.10
CA PRO A 233 -20.59 -21.16 1.85
C PRO A 233 -21.43 -21.37 0.59
N ALA A 234 -22.66 -20.87 0.59
CA ALA A 234 -23.56 -21.01 -0.55
C ALA A 234 -23.08 -20.25 -1.79
N ASP A 235 -22.38 -19.14 -1.58
CA ASP A 235 -21.87 -18.22 -2.60
C ASP A 235 -20.35 -18.37 -2.85
N LYS A 236 -19.76 -19.51 -2.44
CA LYS A 236 -18.31 -19.78 -2.58
C LYS A 236 -17.73 -19.48 -3.96
N ASP A 237 -18.52 -19.64 -5.01
CA ASP A 237 -18.10 -19.41 -6.39
C ASP A 237 -17.76 -17.93 -6.67
N GLN A 238 -18.14 -17.01 -5.78
CA GLN A 238 -17.72 -15.61 -5.82
C GLN A 238 -16.19 -15.46 -5.71
N TYR A 239 -15.52 -16.37 -5.01
CA TYR A 239 -14.06 -16.39 -4.90
C TYR A 239 -13.37 -16.44 -6.29
N PHE A 240 -13.96 -17.14 -7.26
CA PHE A 240 -13.42 -17.22 -8.61
C PHE A 240 -13.62 -15.95 -9.44
N LYS A 241 -14.47 -15.03 -8.98
CA LYS A 241 -14.69 -13.71 -9.59
C LYS A 241 -13.79 -12.63 -8.98
N PHE A 242 -13.20 -12.90 -7.81
CA PHE A 242 -12.27 -12.00 -7.17
C PHE A 242 -10.99 -11.86 -8.00
N ASP A 243 -10.55 -10.61 -8.16
CA ASP A 243 -9.18 -10.33 -8.57
C ASP A 243 -8.18 -10.75 -7.49
N SER A 244 -6.89 -10.61 -7.79
CA SER A 244 -5.81 -10.95 -6.86
C SER A 244 -5.94 -10.24 -5.52
N ASN A 245 -6.32 -8.96 -5.50
CA ASN A 245 -6.35 -8.17 -4.28
C ASN A 245 -7.52 -8.59 -3.38
N LEU A 246 -8.69 -8.87 -3.96
CA LEU A 246 -9.83 -9.40 -3.21
C LEU A 246 -9.57 -10.80 -2.65
N LYS A 247 -8.84 -11.67 -3.39
CA LYS A 247 -8.37 -12.95 -2.85
C LYS A 247 -7.38 -12.73 -1.69
N THR A 248 -6.47 -11.77 -1.80
CA THR A 248 -5.58 -11.39 -0.70
C THR A 248 -6.38 -10.96 0.53
N ILE A 249 -7.42 -10.14 0.38
CA ILE A 249 -8.31 -9.75 1.50
C ILE A 249 -8.96 -10.96 2.16
N PHE A 250 -9.50 -11.91 1.37
CA PHE A 250 -10.08 -13.14 1.88
C PHE A 250 -9.07 -13.91 2.76
N HIS A 251 -7.84 -14.10 2.27
CA HIS A 251 -6.81 -14.84 3.02
C HIS A 251 -6.23 -14.07 4.21
N THR A 252 -6.10 -12.75 4.09
CA THR A 252 -5.74 -11.88 5.23
C THR A 252 -6.78 -11.99 6.34
N THR A 253 -8.08 -12.00 6.00
CA THR A 253 -9.16 -12.15 6.99
C THR A 253 -9.05 -13.46 7.76
N LEU A 254 -8.74 -14.57 7.08
CA LEU A 254 -8.49 -15.86 7.73
C LEU A 254 -7.26 -15.81 8.65
N LEU A 255 -6.18 -15.16 8.20
CA LEU A 255 -4.94 -15.04 8.96
C LEU A 255 -5.11 -14.17 10.22
N GLU A 256 -5.80 -13.04 10.13
CA GLU A 256 -6.11 -12.16 11.26
C GLU A 256 -7.01 -12.89 12.28
N ASN A 257 -7.90 -13.76 11.80
CA ASN A 257 -8.76 -14.60 12.63
C ASN A 257 -8.16 -15.99 12.91
N GLN A 258 -6.84 -16.15 12.81
CA GLN A 258 -6.17 -17.45 12.96
C GLN A 258 -6.55 -18.20 14.25
N ALA A 259 -6.90 -17.52 15.35
CA ALA A 259 -7.35 -18.17 16.57
C ALA A 259 -8.62 -19.04 16.38
N GLN A 260 -9.48 -18.66 15.43
CA GLN A 260 -10.74 -19.34 15.10
C GLN A 260 -10.59 -20.33 13.94
N VAL A 261 -9.53 -20.21 13.13
CA VAL A 261 -9.27 -21.10 11.99
C VAL A 261 -8.74 -22.46 12.45
N THR A 262 -9.45 -23.53 12.06
CA THR A 262 -9.11 -24.93 12.34
C THR A 262 -8.57 -25.64 11.09
N LEU A 263 -8.01 -26.85 11.27
CA LEU A 263 -7.60 -27.71 10.15
C LEU A 263 -8.75 -28.07 9.22
N ASP A 264 -9.97 -28.24 9.74
CA ASP A 264 -11.16 -28.51 8.94
C ASP A 264 -11.51 -27.32 8.03
N ILE A 265 -11.37 -26.09 8.54
CA ILE A 265 -11.56 -24.87 7.75
C ILE A 265 -10.51 -24.80 6.63
N LEU A 266 -9.23 -25.01 6.95
CA LEU A 266 -8.17 -24.98 5.93
C LEU A 266 -8.37 -26.06 4.86
N SER A 267 -8.66 -27.29 5.27
CA SER A 267 -8.92 -28.40 4.36
C SER A 267 -10.11 -28.11 3.44
N ARG A 268 -11.15 -27.46 3.98
CA ARG A 268 -12.35 -27.08 3.22
C ARG A 268 -12.04 -25.99 2.20
N VAL A 269 -11.40 -24.89 2.62
CA VAL A 269 -11.00 -23.78 1.74
C VAL A 269 -10.08 -24.28 0.62
N ASP A 270 -9.12 -25.14 0.93
CA ASP A 270 -8.21 -25.70 -0.06
C ASP A 270 -8.91 -26.68 -1.02
N ALA A 271 -9.84 -27.49 -0.52
CA ALA A 271 -10.65 -28.36 -1.37
C ALA A 271 -11.55 -27.56 -2.32
N ASP A 272 -12.09 -26.43 -1.87
CA ASP A 272 -12.98 -25.59 -2.67
C ASP A 272 -12.22 -24.74 -3.70
N PHE A 273 -11.03 -24.23 -3.35
CA PHE A 273 -10.34 -23.21 -4.16
C PHE A 273 -8.92 -23.60 -4.63
N SER A 274 -8.40 -24.75 -4.21
CA SER A 274 -7.04 -25.22 -4.54
C SER A 274 -5.94 -24.21 -4.17
N VAL A 275 -6.07 -23.59 -3.00
CA VAL A 275 -5.22 -22.47 -2.53
C VAL A 275 -3.76 -22.90 -2.38
N SER A 276 -3.49 -24.12 -1.91
CA SER A 276 -2.13 -24.63 -1.77
C SER A 276 -1.40 -24.74 -3.12
N ALA A 277 -2.14 -24.85 -4.22
CA ALA A 277 -1.62 -24.87 -5.58
C ALA A 277 -1.64 -23.51 -6.30
N ASP A 278 -2.22 -22.46 -5.69
CA ASP A 278 -2.32 -21.13 -6.28
C ASP A 278 -0.90 -20.55 -6.51
N PRO A 279 -0.49 -20.19 -7.74
CA PRO A 279 0.86 -19.70 -8.01
C PRO A 279 1.11 -18.28 -7.49
N ASN A 280 0.06 -17.56 -7.08
CA ASN A 280 0.17 -16.15 -6.70
C ASN A 280 0.90 -16.00 -5.35
N PRO A 281 2.04 -15.28 -5.31
CA PRO A 281 2.83 -15.12 -4.10
C PRO A 281 2.08 -14.36 -3.00
N GLU A 282 1.22 -13.40 -3.34
CA GLU A 282 0.45 -12.62 -2.36
C GLU A 282 -0.52 -13.51 -1.58
N VAL A 283 -1.19 -14.43 -2.29
CA VAL A 283 -2.06 -15.46 -1.68
C VAL A 283 -1.23 -16.39 -0.81
N LYS A 284 -0.12 -16.91 -1.33
CA LYS A 284 0.76 -17.84 -0.59
C LYS A 284 1.33 -17.23 0.69
N GLN A 285 1.67 -15.95 0.68
CA GLN A 285 2.23 -15.26 1.84
C GLN A 285 1.24 -15.16 3.00
N ARG A 286 -0.08 -15.24 2.75
CA ARG A 286 -1.10 -15.34 3.80
C ARG A 286 -1.43 -16.80 4.13
N TRP A 287 -1.56 -17.64 3.11
CA TRP A 287 -1.96 -19.04 3.25
C TRP A 287 -0.93 -19.91 3.97
N LEU A 288 0.34 -19.82 3.59
CA LEU A 288 1.39 -20.70 4.12
C LEU A 288 1.67 -20.45 5.61
N PRO A 289 1.85 -19.21 6.11
CA PRO A 289 2.01 -18.98 7.54
C PRO A 289 0.82 -19.45 8.36
N LEU A 290 -0.41 -19.24 7.85
CA LEU A 290 -1.61 -19.74 8.48
C LEU A 290 -1.59 -21.28 8.56
N GLY A 291 -1.33 -21.95 7.44
CA GLY A 291 -1.21 -23.41 7.36
C GLY A 291 -0.15 -23.98 8.31
N LEU A 292 1.04 -23.37 8.34
CA LEU A 292 2.12 -23.76 9.25
C LEU A 292 1.73 -23.60 10.72
N SER A 293 1.05 -22.51 11.10
CA SER A 293 0.57 -22.30 12.47
C SER A 293 -0.43 -23.37 12.93
N LYS A 294 -1.13 -24.00 11.97
CA LYS A 294 -2.11 -25.06 12.19
C LYS A 294 -1.59 -26.46 11.93
N LYS A 295 -0.33 -26.61 11.46
CA LYS A 295 0.26 -27.89 11.02
C LYS A 295 -0.56 -28.55 9.90
N TYR A 296 -0.99 -27.76 8.93
CA TYR A 296 -1.70 -28.24 7.75
C TYR A 296 -0.70 -28.81 6.74
N ASP A 297 -0.74 -30.13 6.49
CA ASP A 297 0.27 -30.84 5.69
C ASP A 297 0.52 -30.22 4.30
N PRO A 298 -0.48 -29.77 3.52
CA PRO A 298 -0.25 -29.14 2.21
C PRO A 298 0.52 -27.81 2.23
N ALA A 299 0.78 -27.23 3.41
CA ALA A 299 1.58 -26.02 3.56
C ALA A 299 3.10 -26.27 3.73
N TYR A 300 3.52 -27.54 3.84
CA TYR A 300 4.94 -27.96 3.93
C TYR A 300 5.51 -28.36 2.56
#